data_AF-A0A357I664-F1
#
_entry.id   AF-A0A357I664-F1
#
_cell.length_a   1.000
_cell.length_b   1.000
_cell.length_c   1.000
_cell.angle_alpha   90.00
_cell.angle_beta   90.00
_cell.angle_gamma   90.00
#
_symmetry.space_group_name_H-M   'P 1'
#
loop_
_entity.id
_entity.type
_entity.pdbx_description
1 polymer ?
#
loop_
_entity_poly.entity_id
_entity_poly.type
_entity_poly.pdbx_seq_one_letter_code
_entity_poly.pdbx_strand_id
1 'polypeptide(L)' 'MLSKVAERVYWSTRYLERIESTARLITIYNQLLFDLPKTVNLSWYNLIRINILEDIFSKRYSVMEERNVLA' A
#
# COMPACT_ATOMS: atom_id res chain seq x y z
N MET A 1 -36.58 0.13 -3.62
CA MET A 1 -35.66 -0.24 -2.52
C MET A 1 -34.48 -1.11 -2.97
N LEU A 2 -34.62 -2.05 -3.93
CA LEU A 2 -33.49 -2.87 -4.42
C LEU A 2 -32.33 -2.08 -5.05
N SER A 3 -32.61 -1.00 -5.79
CA SER A 3 -31.58 -0.20 -6.48
C SER A 3 -30.51 0.36 -5.53
N LYS A 4 -30.89 0.84 -4.35
CA LYS A 4 -29.94 1.33 -3.33
C LYS A 4 -29.06 0.21 -2.74
N VAL A 5 -29.59 -1.00 -2.61
CA VAL A 5 -28.83 -2.15 -2.12
C VAL A 5 -27.83 -2.60 -3.18
N ALA A 6 -28.26 -2.70 -4.44
CA ALA A 6 -27.38 -3.03 -5.57
C ALA A 6 -26.22 -2.04 -5.71
N GLU A 7 -26.50 -0.73 -5.60
CA GLU A 7 -25.47 0.31 -5.63
C GLU A 7 -24.46 0.17 -4.49
N ARG A 8 -24.91 -0.07 -3.26
CA ARG A 8 -24.02 -0.28 -2.11
C ARG A 8 -23.14 -1.50 -2.27
N VAL A 9 -23.70 -2.62 -2.72
CA VAL A 9 -22.93 -3.85 -2.97
C VAL A 9 -21.90 -3.64 -4.07
N TYR A 10 -22.28 -2.96 -5.16
CA TYR A 10 -21.35 -2.63 -6.24
C TYR A 10 -20.14 -1.84 -5.74
N TRP A 11 -20.37 -0.76 -4.99
CA TRP A 11 -19.26 0.05 -4.47
C TRP A 11 -18.42 -0.71 -3.45
N SER A 12 -19.04 -1.49 -2.55
CA SER A 12 -18.31 -2.32 -1.58
C SER A 12 -17.39 -3.32 -2.28
N THR A 13 -17.87 -4.05 -3.28
CA THR A 13 -17.04 -4.98 -4.06
C THR A 13 -15.92 -4.23 -4.78
N ARG A 14 -16.19 -3.05 -5.35
CA ARG A 14 -15.16 -2.26 -6.03
C ARG A 14 -14.07 -1.78 -5.07
N TYR A 15 -14.42 -1.42 -3.84
CA TYR A 15 -13.44 -1.09 -2.81
C TYR A 15 -12.65 -2.33 -2.36
N LEU A 16 -13.30 -3.49 -2.24
CA LEU A 16 -12.62 -4.76 -1.92
C LEU A 16 -11.59 -5.13 -2.99
N GLU A 17 -11.92 -5.03 -4.28
CA GLU A 17 -10.98 -5.26 -5.39
C GLU A 17 -9.75 -4.34 -5.30
N ARG A 18 -9.96 -3.07 -4.92
CA ARG A 18 -8.86 -2.10 -4.73
C ARG A 18 -7.98 -2.45 -3.53
N ILE A 19 -8.60 -2.88 -2.43
CA ILE A 19 -7.88 -3.34 -1.23
C ILE A 19 -7.05 -4.59 -1.57
N GLU A 20 -7.64 -5.56 -2.26
CA GLU A 20 -6.93 -6.77 -2.71
C GLU A 20 -5.72 -6.43 -3.57
N SER A 21 -5.89 -5.51 -4.53
CA SER A 21 -4.81 -5.05 -5.40
C SER A 21 -3.65 -4.44 -4.60
N THR A 22 -3.97 -3.65 -3.58
CA THR A 22 -2.98 -3.01 -2.70
C THR A 22 -2.27 -4.05 -1.82
N ALA A 23 -3.02 -4.99 -1.24
CA ALA A 23 -2.46 -6.08 -0.44
C ALA A 23 -1.52 -6.97 -1.28
N ARG A 24 -1.90 -7.28 -2.52
CA ARG A 24 -1.09 -8.04 -3.47
C ARG A 24 0.23 -7.34 -3.78
N LEU A 25 0.19 -6.02 -4.00
CA LEU A 25 1.39 -5.20 -4.21
C LEU A 25 2.34 -5.33 -3.01
N ILE A 26 1.83 -5.17 -1.77
CA ILE A 26 2.62 -5.29 -0.54
C ILE A 26 3.26 -6.67 -0.43
N THR A 27 2.48 -7.74 -0.68
CA THR A 27 2.98 -9.13 -0.61
C THR A 27 4.12 -9.38 -1.61
N ILE A 28 3.94 -8.99 -2.87
CA ILE A 28 4.96 -9.16 -3.91
C ILE A 28 6.20 -8.32 -3.59
N TYR A 29 6.01 -7.09 -3.10
CA TYR A 29 7.11 -6.23 -2.70
C TYR A 29 7.94 -6.82 -1.56
N ASN A 30 7.26 -7.41 -0.56
CA ASN A 30 7.91 -8.11 0.54
C ASN A 30 8.73 -9.31 0.04
N GLN A 31 8.16 -10.13 -0.86
CA GLN A 31 8.86 -11.27 -1.46
C GLN A 31 10.11 -10.80 -2.23
N LEU A 32 9.96 -9.77 -3.06
CA LEU A 32 11.06 -9.18 -3.82
C LEU A 32 12.20 -8.70 -2.91
N LEU A 33 11.86 -8.07 -1.77
CA LEU A 33 12.83 -7.62 -0.76
C LEU A 33 13.70 -8.76 -0.22
N PHE A 34 13.13 -9.95 0.00
CA PHE A 34 13.87 -11.12 0.45
C PHE A 34 14.75 -11.73 -0.64
N ASP A 35 14.33 -11.64 -1.90
CA ASP A 35 15.05 -12.21 -3.04
C ASP A 35 16.20 -11.31 -3.54
N LEU A 36 16.23 -10.04 -3.12
CA LEU A 36 17.22 -9.07 -3.55
C LEU A 36 18.58 -9.27 -2.86
N PRO A 37 19.71 -9.14 -3.59
CA PRO A 37 21.02 -9.10 -2.98
C PRO A 37 21.17 -7.82 -2.15
N LYS A 38 21.90 -7.91 -1.02
CA LYS A 38 22.10 -6.80 -0.06
C LYS A 38 22.73 -5.53 -0.66
N THR A 39 23.24 -5.60 -1.89
CA THR A 39 23.78 -4.46 -2.65
C THR A 39 22.69 -3.58 -3.24
N VAL A 40 21.45 -4.07 -3.37
CA VAL A 40 20.32 -3.28 -3.87
C VAL A 40 19.61 -2.65 -2.69
N ASN A 41 19.64 -1.31 -2.64
CA ASN A 41 19.01 -0.54 -1.58
C ASN A 41 17.53 -0.29 -1.93
N LEU A 42 16.71 -1.35 -1.85
CA LEU A 42 15.26 -1.26 -1.97
C LEU A 42 14.66 -1.08 -0.57
N SER A 43 13.96 0.02 -0.31
CA SER A 43 13.39 0.34 1.01
C SER A 43 11.87 0.33 0.98
N TRP A 44 11.23 -0.02 2.10
CA TRP A 44 9.77 0.10 2.29
C TRP A 44 9.21 1.50 1.93
N TYR A 45 10.02 2.56 2.03
CA TYR A 45 9.59 3.91 1.65
C TYR A 45 9.19 4.02 0.16
N ASN A 46 9.70 3.16 -0.72
CA ASN A 46 9.27 3.17 -2.13
C ASN A 46 7.77 2.85 -2.28
N LEU A 47 7.17 2.06 -1.39
CA LEU A 47 5.72 1.82 -1.43
C LEU A 47 4.92 3.09 -1.14
N ILE A 48 5.42 3.97 -0.26
CA ILE A 48 4.82 5.29 -0.01
C ILE A 48 4.88 6.12 -1.29
N ARG A 49 6.05 6.14 -1.94
CA ARG A 49 6.28 6.89 -3.19
C ARG A 49 5.41 6.42 -4.34
N ILE A 50 5.31 5.11 -4.56
CA ILE A 50 4.50 4.52 -5.64
C ILE A 50 3.01 4.85 -5.45
N ASN A 51 2.55 4.94 -4.21
CA ASN A 51 1.16 5.26 -3.89
C ASN A 51 0.88 6.76 -3.73
N ILE A 52 1.89 7.62 -3.94
CA ILE A 52 1.78 9.09 -3.80
C ILE A 52 1.28 9.47 -2.39
N LEU A 53 1.88 8.88 -1.36
CA LEU A 53 1.51 9.07 0.05
C LEU A 53 2.51 9.92 0.84
N GLU A 54 3.48 10.55 0.18
CA GLU A 54 4.56 11.31 0.81
C GLU A 54 4.05 12.47 1.66
N ASP A 55 3.03 13.18 1.19
CA ASP A 55 2.40 14.30 1.92
C ASP A 55 1.72 13.84 3.21
N ILE A 56 1.16 12.63 3.22
CA ILE A 56 0.51 12.05 4.40
C ILE A 56 1.58 11.53 5.35
N PHE A 57 2.61 10.88 4.82
CA PHE A 57 3.71 10.33 5.61
C PHE A 57 4.51 11.42 6.31
N SER A 58 4.89 12.48 5.59
CA SER A 58 5.69 13.60 6.11
C SER A 58 5.00 14.38 7.23
N LYS A 59 3.65 14.38 7.27
CA LYS A 59 2.89 14.96 8.38
C LYS A 59 3.03 14.19 9.69
N ARG A 60 3.33 12.88 9.63
CA ARG A 60 3.41 11.99 10.80
C ARG A 60 4.86 11.63 11.17
N TYR A 61 5.75 11.51 10.19
CA TYR A 61 7.12 11.07 10.38
C TYR A 61 8.11 11.99 9.66
N SER A 62 9.16 12.41 10.38
CA SER A 62 10.22 13.29 9.85
C SER A 62 11.38 12.51 9.21
N VAL A 63 11.51 11.22 9.50
CA VAL A 63 12.60 10.36 9.02
C VAL A 63 12.04 9.22 8.19
N MET A 64 12.62 9.00 7.01
CA MET A 64 12.24 7.95 6.06
C MET A 64 12.91 6.60 6.42
N GLU A 65 12.77 6.15 7.66
CA GLU A 65 13.28 4.87 8.14
C GLU A 65 12.23 3.77 8.02
N GLU A 66 12.65 2.52 7.81
CA GLU A 66 11.73 1.37 7.69
C GLU A 66 10.83 1.24 8.92
N ARG A 67 11.38 1.49 10.11
CA ARG A 67 10.61 1.50 11.37
C ARG A 67 9.40 2.44 11.28
N ASN A 68 9.57 3.63 10.70
CA ASN A 68 8.50 4.62 10.59
C ASN A 68 7.49 4.27 9.50
N VAL A 69 7.95 3.58 8.45
CA VAL A 69 7.06 3.09 7.37
C VAL A 69 6.20 1.92 7.83
N LEU A 70 6.73 1.07 8.71
CA LEU A 70 6.06 -0.13 9.23
C LEU A 70 5.32 0.08 10.57
N ALA A 71 5.34 1.31 11.12
CA ALA A 71 4.74 1.67 12.42
C ALA A 71 3.22 1.86 12.37
#